data_AF-A0A6N6KIX7-F1
#
_entry.id   AF-A0A6N6KIX7-F1
#
_cell.length_a   1.000
_cell.length_b   1.000
_cell.length_c   1.000
_cell.angle_alpha   90.00
_cell.angle_beta   90.00
_cell.angle_gamma   90.00
#
_symmetry.space_group_name_H-M   'P 1'
#
loop_
_entity.id
_entity.type
_entity.pdbx_description
1 polymer ?
#
loop_
_entity_poly.entity_id
_entity_poly.type
_entity_poly.pdbx_seq_one_letter_code
_entity_poly.pdbx_strand_id
1 'polypeptide(L)' 'IIHQMQKASPDKTFIPAPPNNTCACNECPHMKRNTMEKLYLCMEHELPEITLPEWVIEKGVASIDRMLEISAKAGL' A
#
# COMPACT_ATOMS: atom_id res chain seq x y z
N ILE A 1 9.88 -2.11 -0.58
CA ILE A 1 9.50 -3.48 -1.03
C ILE A 1 10.58 -4.53 -0.75
N ILE A 2 11.88 -4.23 -0.95
CA ILE A 2 13.00 -5.19 -0.78
C ILE A 2 12.97 -5.96 0.55
N HIS A 3 12.74 -5.29 1.68
CA HIS A 3 12.60 -5.96 2.97
C HIS A 3 11.53 -7.07 2.99
N GLN A 4 10.35 -6.82 2.39
CA GLN A 4 9.29 -7.83 2.31
C GLN A 4 9.68 -9.00 1.40
N MET A 5 10.38 -8.71 0.30
CA MET A 5 10.87 -9.74 -0.63
C MET A 5 11.90 -10.66 0.05
N GLN A 6 12.85 -10.08 0.81
CA GLN A 6 13.81 -10.82 1.63
C GLN A 6 13.10 -11.68 2.69
N LYS A 7 12.09 -11.15 3.36
CA LYS A 7 11.30 -11.91 4.35
C LYS A 7 10.56 -13.10 3.72
N ALA A 8 10.02 -12.94 2.51
CA ALA A 8 9.31 -13.99 1.79
C ALA A 8 10.24 -15.02 1.12
N SER A 9 11.50 -14.70 0.91
CA SER A 9 12.49 -15.57 0.26
C SER A 9 13.89 -15.28 0.82
N PRO A 10 14.21 -15.76 2.04
CA PRO A 10 15.43 -15.39 2.77
C PRO A 10 16.71 -15.87 2.07
N ASP A 11 16.64 -16.94 1.29
CA ASP A 11 17.80 -17.53 0.59
C ASP A 11 18.16 -16.79 -0.71
N LYS A 12 17.38 -15.78 -1.12
CA LYS A 12 17.62 -15.03 -2.35
C LYS A 12 18.27 -13.67 -2.05
N THR A 13 19.24 -13.31 -2.87
CA THR A 13 19.83 -11.96 -2.86
C THR A 13 19.00 -11.02 -3.73
N PHE A 14 18.40 -10.01 -3.10
CA PHE A 14 17.65 -8.98 -3.80
C PHE A 14 18.50 -7.73 -4.01
N ILE A 15 18.71 -7.35 -5.27
CA ILE A 15 19.50 -6.19 -5.65
C ILE A 15 18.52 -5.06 -6.03
N PRO A 16 18.53 -3.92 -5.33
CA PRO A 16 17.68 -2.79 -5.71
C PRO A 16 18.13 -2.22 -7.07
N ALA A 17 17.16 -1.82 -7.90
CA ALA A 17 17.47 -1.14 -9.16
C ALA A 17 18.25 0.16 -8.88
N PRO A 18 19.33 0.44 -9.64
CA PRO A 18 20.18 1.60 -9.40
C PRO A 18 19.37 2.90 -9.56
N PRO A 19 19.58 3.90 -8.68
CA PRO A 19 19.00 5.23 -8.84
C PRO A 19 19.82 6.00 -9.88
N ASN A 20 19.84 5.54 -11.13
CA ASN A 20 20.46 6.34 -12.19
C ASN A 20 19.57 7.55 -12.47
N ASN A 21 20.10 8.73 -12.11
CA ASN A 21 19.58 10.08 -12.29
C ASN A 21 18.44 10.52 -11.37
N THR A 22 18.70 11.56 -10.56
CA THR A 22 17.81 12.68 -10.15
C THR A 22 16.33 12.44 -9.78
N CYS A 23 15.86 11.20 -9.73
CA CYS A 23 14.48 10.81 -9.54
C CYS A 23 14.35 9.92 -8.32
N ALA A 24 13.48 10.28 -7.38
CA ALA A 24 13.01 9.43 -6.29
C ALA A 24 12.03 8.34 -6.79
N CYS A 25 12.31 7.73 -7.94
CA CYS A 25 11.41 6.84 -8.66
C CYS A 25 11.08 5.55 -7.89
N ASN A 26 11.90 5.17 -6.90
CA ASN A 26 11.74 4.00 -6.05
C ASN A 26 11.45 4.34 -4.57
N GLU A 27 11.38 5.63 -4.23
CA GLU A 27 11.08 6.13 -2.89
C GLU A 27 9.83 6.99 -2.92
N CYS A 28 8.73 6.49 -2.36
CA CYS A 28 7.53 7.30 -2.18
C CYS A 28 7.61 8.10 -0.87
N PRO A 29 7.71 9.45 -0.90
CA PRO A 29 7.78 10.25 0.32
C PRO A 29 6.49 10.20 1.15
N HIS A 30 5.35 9.90 0.52
CA HIS A 30 4.07 9.76 1.23
C HIS A 30 4.00 8.47 2.06
N MET A 31 4.54 7.36 1.57
CA MET A 31 4.57 6.10 2.30
C MET A 31 5.40 6.20 3.59
N LYS A 32 6.53 6.94 3.55
CA LYS A 32 7.41 7.14 4.71
C LYS A 32 6.83 8.09 5.78
N ARG A 33 5.64 8.67 5.58
CA ARG A 33 4.99 9.52 6.59
C ARG A 33 4.46 8.74 7.80
N ASN A 34 4.24 7.44 7.63
CA ASN A 34 3.79 6.53 8.68
C ASN A 34 4.99 6.03 9.49
N THR A 35 5.07 6.40 10.76
CA THR A 35 6.12 6.00 11.70
C THR A 35 5.53 5.13 12.81
N MET A 36 6.36 4.38 13.54
CA MET A 36 5.90 3.56 14.67
C MET A 36 5.23 4.40 15.76
N GLU A 37 5.75 5.59 16.04
CA GLU A 37 5.16 6.54 16.98
C GLU A 37 3.76 6.99 16.53
N LYS A 38 3.59 7.37 15.26
CA LYS A 38 2.27 7.76 14.73
C LYS A 38 1.29 6.60 14.71
N LEU A 39 1.76 5.38 14.42
CA LEU A 39 0.93 4.18 14.47
C LEU A 39 0.43 3.93 15.91
N TYR A 40 1.32 4.05 16.89
CA TYR A 40 0.97 3.94 18.31
C TYR A 40 -0.10 4.97 18.70
N LEU A 41 0.12 6.26 18.39
CA LEU A 41 -0.84 7.33 18.68
C LEU A 41 -2.18 7.13 17.95
N CYS A 42 -2.15 6.60 16.72
CA CYS A 42 -3.35 6.29 15.96
C CYS A 42 -4.21 5.23 16.66
N MET A 43 -3.58 4.19 17.21
CA MET A 43 -4.28 3.15 17.98
C MET A 43 -4.73 3.65 19.36
N GLU A 44 -3.95 4.50 20.02
CA GLU A 44 -4.29 5.05 21.34
C GLU A 44 -5.49 6.01 21.27
N HIS A 45 -5.56 6.82 20.22
CA HIS A 45 -6.57 7.87 20.08
C HIS A 45 -7.66 7.56 19.07
N GLU A 46 -7.59 6.41 18.37
CA GLU A 46 -8.51 6.02 17.29
C GLU A 46 -8.65 7.09 16.18
N LEU A 47 -7.55 7.80 15.90
CA LEU A 47 -7.50 8.93 14.96
C LEU A 47 -6.34 8.80 13.98
N PRO A 48 -6.48 9.29 12.74
CA PRO A 48 -7.65 10.01 12.20
C PRO A 48 -8.72 9.07 11.65
N GLU A 49 -9.99 9.40 11.89
CA GLU A 49 -11.12 8.79 11.19
C GLU A 49 -11.14 9.25 9.72
N ILE A 50 -11.37 8.32 8.80
CA ILE A 50 -11.53 8.62 7.37
C ILE A 50 -13.01 8.74 7.06
N THR A 51 -13.47 9.97 6.82
CA THR A 51 -14.85 10.25 6.42
C THR A 51 -14.93 10.51 4.92
N LEU A 52 -15.92 9.90 4.27
CA LEU A 52 -16.18 10.05 2.83
C LEU A 52 -17.68 10.26 2.60
N PRO A 53 -18.08 11.03 1.56
CA PRO A 53 -19.49 11.11 1.17
C PRO A 53 -20.03 9.76 0.70
N GLU A 54 -21.28 9.45 1.02
CA GLU A 54 -21.92 8.16 0.70
C GLU A 54 -21.79 7.77 -0.78
N TRP A 55 -22.03 8.73 -1.69
CA TRP A 55 -21.95 8.47 -3.12
C TRP A 55 -20.55 8.04 -3.60
N VAL A 56 -19.48 8.43 -2.89
CA VAL A 56 -18.10 8.00 -3.19
C VAL A 56 -17.93 6.54 -2.80
N ILE A 57 -18.46 6.16 -1.65
CA ILE A 57 -18.42 4.79 -1.13
C ILE A 57 -19.19 3.88 -2.10
N GLU A 58 -20.44 4.19 -2.42
CA GLU A 58 -21.28 3.39 -3.32
C GLU A 58 -20.62 3.13 -4.68
N LYS A 59 -20.11 4.20 -5.33
CA LYS A 59 -19.46 4.08 -6.65
C LYS A 59 -18.10 3.40 -6.58
N GLY A 60 -17.36 3.64 -5.50
CA GLY A 60 -16.05 3.03 -5.27
C GLY A 60 -16.16 1.52 -5.07
N VAL A 61 -17.09 1.08 -4.21
CA VAL A 61 -17.36 -0.34 -3.94
C VAL A 61 -17.76 -1.06 -5.21
N ALA A 62 -18.71 -0.52 -5.99
CA ALA A 62 -19.14 -1.15 -7.25
C ALA A 62 -17.98 -1.39 -8.24
N SER A 63 -17.02 -0.46 -8.30
CA SER A 63 -15.85 -0.58 -9.18
C SER A 63 -14.88 -1.66 -8.68
N ILE A 64 -14.67 -1.73 -7.36
CA ILE A 64 -13.80 -2.73 -6.73
C ILE A 64 -14.40 -4.13 -6.86
N ASP A 65 -15.71 -4.28 -6.60
CA ASP A 65 -16.41 -5.56 -6.71
C ASP A 65 -16.31 -6.13 -8.12
N ARG A 66 -16.51 -5.29 -9.14
CA ARG A 66 -16.37 -5.70 -10.54
C ARG A 66 -14.94 -6.15 -10.86
N MET A 67 -13.93 -5.44 -10.36
CA MET A 67 -12.53 -5.83 -10.54
C MET A 67 -12.26 -7.20 -9.91
N LEU A 68 -12.74 -7.43 -8.69
CA LEU A 68 -12.56 -8.70 -7.97
C LEU A 68 -13.30 -9.86 -8.66
N GLU A 69 -14.51 -9.63 -9.16
CA GLU A 69 -15.27 -10.62 -9.94
C GLU A 69 -14.52 -11.06 -11.21
N ILE A 70 -13.92 -10.11 -11.93
CA ILE A 70 -13.13 -10.39 -13.12
C ILE A 70 -11.89 -11.21 -12.77
N SER A 71 -11.15 -10.84 -11.72
CA SER A 71 -9.97 -11.57 -11.26
C SER A 71 -10.31 -13.01 -10.88
N ALA A 72 -11.39 -13.22 -10.12
CA ALA A 72 -11.86 -14.55 -9.74
C ALA A 72 -12.24 -15.41 -10.96
N LYS A 73 -12.91 -14.82 -11.96
CA LYS A 73 -13.23 -15.51 -13.23
C LYS A 73 -11.99 -15.85 -14.06
N ALA A 74 -10.92 -15.08 -13.93
CA ALA A 74 -9.63 -15.34 -14.57
C ALA A 74 -8.77 -16.38 -13.81
N GLY A 75 -9.21 -16.85 -12.65
CA GLY A 75 -8.48 -17.83 -11.83
C GLY A 75 -7.32 -17.23 -11.02
N LEU A 76 -7.38 -15.92 -10.73
CA LEU A 76 -6.43 -15.21 -9.88
C LEU A 76 -6.87 -15.19 -8.42
#